data_AF-A0A2H3HUD8-F1
#
_entry.id   AF-A0A2H3HUD8-F1
#
_cell.length_a   1.000
_cell.length_b   1.000
_cell.length_c   1.000
_cell.angle_alpha   90.00
_cell.angle_beta   90.00
_cell.angle_gamma   90.00
#
_symmetry.space_group_name_H-M   'P 1'
#
loop_
_entity.id
_entity.type
_entity.pdbx_description
1 polymer ?
#
loop_
_entity_poly.entity_id
_entity_poly.type
_entity_poly.pdbx_seq_one_letter_code
_entity_poly.pdbx_strand_id
1 'polypeptide(L)'
;MSQAQQPSDPTFRAYSAQQGATYAEHRRNYNPKLYDAIISFHKEGSGQFDALIDVGCGPGTATRSLAPHFKTAYGLDPSEGMISTARSITTLENVKFEVSSAESLGSELANPIPDGSVDVITGATCAHWFDMPRFWEQAAKTLRPGGTVALWTAASVRVDPSMPAHEAVQGVIDDLDNLVEDYMLPGNLMVRDLYRGLLLSWTLDPPVSTFDQDSFVRKEC
;
A
#
# COMPACT_ATOMS: atom_id res chain seq x y z
N MET A 1 19.64 21.86 -1.55
CA MET A 1 20.35 20.77 -2.25
C MET A 1 19.33 20.12 -3.16
N SER A 2 19.61 20.08 -4.47
CA SER A 2 18.67 19.54 -5.47
C SER A 2 18.45 18.05 -5.19
N GLN A 3 17.23 17.65 -4.83
CA GLN A 3 16.88 16.23 -4.80
C GLN A 3 16.97 15.74 -6.25
N ALA A 4 18.02 14.98 -6.55
CA ALA A 4 18.10 14.27 -7.80
C ALA A 4 16.87 13.37 -7.90
N GLN A 5 16.05 13.59 -8.93
CA GLN A 5 14.87 12.79 -9.22
C GLN A 5 15.35 11.35 -9.36
N GLN A 6 14.98 10.48 -8.41
CA GLN A 6 15.37 9.08 -8.49
C GLN A 6 14.85 8.50 -9.81
N PRO A 7 15.67 7.75 -10.56
CA PRO A 7 15.20 7.11 -11.78
C PRO A 7 14.00 6.23 -11.43
N SER A 8 12.86 6.48 -12.07
CA SER A 8 11.64 5.72 -11.86
C SER A 8 11.86 4.30 -12.37
N ASP A 9 11.82 3.30 -11.49
CA ASP A 9 11.88 1.89 -11.87
C ASP A 9 10.68 1.58 -12.79
N PRO A 10 10.91 1.27 -14.08
CA PRO A 10 9.82 1.00 -15.02
C PRO A 10 9.21 -0.38 -14.82
N THR A 11 9.91 -1.30 -14.14
CA THR A 11 9.56 -2.73 -14.06
C THR A 11 8.28 -2.95 -13.27
N PHE A 12 8.03 -2.15 -12.22
CA PHE A 12 6.89 -2.36 -11.33
C PHE A 12 5.65 -1.53 -11.66
N ARG A 13 5.72 -0.65 -12.67
CA ARG A 13 4.60 0.22 -13.08
C ARG A 13 3.86 -0.29 -14.32
N ALA A 14 4.38 -1.31 -15.01
CA ALA A 14 3.89 -1.75 -16.31
C ALA A 14 3.86 -3.28 -16.45
N TYR A 15 3.13 -3.98 -15.56
CA TYR A 15 2.88 -5.41 -15.75
C TYR A 15 2.00 -5.65 -16.98
N SER A 16 2.33 -6.67 -17.75
CA SER A 16 1.42 -7.29 -18.71
C SER A 16 0.36 -8.13 -17.98
N ALA A 17 -0.75 -8.45 -18.66
CA ALA A 17 -1.80 -9.31 -18.10
C ALA A 17 -1.25 -10.68 -17.65
N GLN A 18 -0.32 -11.26 -18.41
CA GLN A 18 0.30 -12.55 -18.05
C GLN A 18 1.13 -12.44 -16.76
N GLN A 19 1.91 -11.37 -16.61
CA GLN A 19 2.70 -11.15 -15.39
C GLN A 19 1.78 -10.87 -14.19
N GLY A 20 0.68 -10.13 -14.39
CA GLY A 20 -0.34 -9.91 -13.36
C GLY A 20 -0.99 -11.22 -12.89
N ALA A 21 -1.38 -12.09 -13.83
CA ALA A 21 -1.93 -13.41 -13.51
C ALA A 21 -0.93 -14.28 -12.75
N THR A 22 0.31 -14.39 -13.22
CA THR A 22 1.37 -15.13 -12.54
C THR A 22 1.65 -14.57 -11.14
N TYR A 23 1.63 -13.25 -10.97
CA TYR A 23 1.76 -12.63 -9.66
C TYR A 23 0.60 -13.03 -8.72
N ALA A 24 -0.65 -12.97 -9.21
CA ALA A 24 -1.84 -13.34 -8.44
C ALA A 24 -1.83 -14.81 -7.97
N GLU A 25 -1.28 -15.72 -8.77
CA GLU A 25 -1.17 -17.15 -8.42
C GLU A 25 -0.16 -17.42 -7.30
N HIS A 26 0.93 -16.66 -7.23
CA HIS A 26 2.06 -16.96 -6.33
C HIS A 26 2.13 -16.03 -5.11
N ARG A 27 1.54 -14.84 -5.19
CA ARG A 27 1.57 -13.86 -4.10
C ARG A 27 0.65 -14.31 -2.97
N ARG A 28 1.24 -14.53 -1.79
CA ARG A 28 0.50 -14.90 -0.57
C ARG A 28 -0.42 -13.76 -0.13
N ASN A 29 -1.55 -14.14 0.47
CA ASN A 29 -2.45 -13.21 1.15
C ASN A 29 -1.82 -12.66 2.44
N TYR A 30 -2.33 -11.51 2.87
CA TYR A 30 -2.02 -10.91 4.17
C TYR A 30 -2.78 -11.61 5.30
N ASN A 31 -2.23 -11.54 6.52
CA ASN A 31 -2.88 -12.10 7.70
C ASN A 31 -4.18 -11.33 8.00
N PRO A 32 -5.34 -12.01 8.19
CA PRO A 32 -6.62 -11.34 8.50
C PRO A 32 -6.56 -10.36 9.68
N LYS A 33 -5.72 -10.64 10.69
CA LYS A 33 -5.52 -9.74 11.85
C LYS A 33 -5.04 -8.34 11.46
N LEU A 34 -4.35 -8.21 10.32
CA LEU A 34 -3.93 -6.91 9.79
C LEU A 34 -5.15 -6.09 9.38
N TYR A 35 -6.08 -6.68 8.62
CA TYR A 35 -7.30 -6.02 8.21
C TYR A 35 -8.18 -5.68 9.41
N ASP A 36 -8.32 -6.61 10.36
CA ASP A 36 -9.05 -6.36 11.61
C ASP A 36 -8.50 -5.14 12.37
N ALA A 37 -7.17 -4.99 12.42
CA ALA A 37 -6.52 -3.85 13.06
C ALA A 37 -6.83 -2.52 12.34
N ILE A 38 -6.85 -2.50 11.02
CA ILE A 38 -7.19 -1.31 10.22
C ILE A 38 -8.66 -0.92 10.44
N ILE A 39 -9.57 -1.90 10.32
CA ILE A 39 -11.01 -1.68 10.52
C ILE A 39 -11.31 -1.20 11.94
N SER A 40 -10.66 -1.80 12.95
CA SER A 40 -10.83 -1.39 14.35
C SER A 40 -10.33 0.03 14.60
N PHE A 41 -9.14 0.37 14.10
CA PHE A 41 -8.58 1.73 14.23
C PHE A 41 -9.51 2.78 13.59
N HIS A 42 -10.00 2.53 12.38
CA HIS A 42 -10.91 3.45 11.71
C HIS A 42 -12.24 3.61 12.46
N LYS A 43 -12.78 2.50 12.97
CA LYS A 43 -14.05 2.49 13.73
C LYS A 43 -13.95 3.28 15.05
N GLU A 44 -12.83 3.18 15.75
CA GLU A 44 -12.58 3.93 17.00
C GLU A 44 -12.56 5.45 16.75
N GLY A 45 -12.10 5.89 15.58
CA GLY A 45 -12.14 7.28 15.13
C GLY A 45 -13.53 7.80 14.74
N SER A 46 -14.60 7.02 14.93
CA SER A 46 -15.97 7.34 14.48
C SER A 46 -16.14 7.52 12.97
N GLY A 47 -15.30 6.83 12.18
CA GLY A 47 -15.36 6.83 10.72
C GLY A 47 -16.59 6.10 10.16
N GLN A 48 -17.02 6.51 8.97
CA GLN A 48 -18.05 5.78 8.21
C GLN A 48 -17.37 4.73 7.33
N PHE A 49 -18.14 3.82 6.74
CA PHE A 49 -17.60 2.79 5.84
C PHE A 49 -18.31 2.84 4.49
N ASP A 50 -18.35 4.01 3.87
CA ASP A 50 -18.91 4.18 2.53
C ASP A 50 -17.90 3.78 1.46
N ALA A 51 -16.70 4.37 1.51
CA ALA A 51 -15.73 4.26 0.42
C ALA A 51 -14.31 3.94 0.92
N LEU A 52 -13.73 2.89 0.32
CA LEU A 52 -12.33 2.51 0.43
C LEU A 52 -11.60 2.83 -0.87
N ILE A 53 -10.38 3.35 -0.79
CA ILE A 53 -9.38 3.25 -1.86
C ILE A 53 -8.26 2.32 -1.40
N ASP A 54 -7.94 1.29 -2.18
CA ASP A 54 -6.71 0.51 -2.05
C ASP A 54 -5.78 0.92 -3.19
N VAL A 55 -4.75 1.70 -2.88
CA VAL A 55 -3.80 2.28 -3.85
C VAL A 55 -2.58 1.37 -4.04
N GLY A 56 -2.16 1.18 -5.30
CA GLY A 56 -1.21 0.14 -5.66
C GLY A 56 -1.79 -1.25 -5.38
N CYS A 57 -3.07 -1.46 -5.73
CA CYS A 57 -3.80 -2.67 -5.35
C CYS A 57 -3.27 -3.96 -6.00
N GLY A 58 -2.44 -3.84 -7.05
CA GLY A 58 -2.02 -4.96 -7.88
C GLY A 58 -3.23 -5.76 -8.38
N PRO A 59 -3.25 -7.09 -8.25
CA PRO A 59 -4.39 -7.90 -8.64
C PRO A 59 -5.58 -7.83 -7.65
N GLY A 60 -5.60 -6.88 -6.70
CA GLY A 60 -6.76 -6.60 -5.84
C GLY A 60 -6.86 -7.45 -4.57
N THR A 61 -5.75 -8.02 -4.08
CA THR A 61 -5.75 -8.91 -2.90
C THR A 61 -6.25 -8.22 -1.63
N ALA A 62 -5.70 -7.06 -1.30
CA ALA A 62 -6.14 -6.29 -0.13
C ALA A 62 -7.52 -5.67 -0.36
N THR A 63 -7.75 -5.10 -1.54
CA THR A 63 -9.05 -4.55 -1.97
C THR A 63 -10.20 -5.53 -1.71
N ARG A 64 -10.11 -6.77 -2.23
CA ARG A 64 -11.15 -7.79 -2.03
C ARG A 64 -11.33 -8.21 -0.59
N SER A 65 -10.26 -8.20 0.21
CA SER A 65 -10.31 -8.59 1.62
C SER A 65 -11.02 -7.55 2.47
N LEU A 66 -10.85 -6.26 2.14
CA LEU A 66 -11.44 -5.13 2.86
C LEU A 66 -12.83 -4.74 2.33
N ALA A 67 -13.11 -4.99 1.05
CA ALA A 67 -14.36 -4.62 0.38
C ALA A 67 -15.65 -5.00 1.14
N PRO A 68 -15.76 -6.15 1.84
CA PRO A 68 -16.97 -6.50 2.60
C PRO A 68 -17.35 -5.50 3.70
N HIS A 69 -16.40 -4.66 4.14
CA HIS A 69 -16.66 -3.64 5.17
C HIS A 69 -17.23 -2.34 4.61
N PHE A 70 -17.12 -2.09 3.29
CA PHE A 70 -17.44 -0.80 2.66
C PHE A 70 -18.57 -0.90 1.65
N LYS A 71 -19.36 0.18 1.48
CA LYS A 71 -20.38 0.24 0.42
C LYS A 71 -19.76 0.23 -0.98
N THR A 72 -18.57 0.79 -1.15
CA THR A 72 -17.81 0.76 -2.41
C THR A 72 -16.32 0.69 -2.10
N ALA A 73 -15.60 -0.16 -2.82
CA ALA A 73 -14.15 -0.26 -2.74
C ALA A 73 -13.53 -0.02 -4.13
N TYR A 74 -12.58 0.91 -4.19
CA TYR A 74 -11.80 1.21 -5.37
C TYR A 74 -10.42 0.57 -5.22
N GLY A 75 -10.04 -0.32 -6.13
CA GLY A 75 -8.66 -0.77 -6.27
C GLY A 75 -7.99 0.02 -7.39
N LEU A 76 -6.95 0.78 -7.05
CA LEU A 76 -6.24 1.64 -7.98
C LEU A 76 -4.81 1.14 -8.17
N ASP A 77 -4.37 0.99 -9.41
CA ASP A 77 -3.00 0.60 -9.74
C ASP A 77 -2.60 1.23 -11.08
N PRO A 78 -1.36 1.72 -11.27
CA PRO A 78 -0.93 2.27 -12.54
C PRO A 78 -0.80 1.22 -13.66
N SER A 79 -0.78 -0.08 -13.33
CA SER A 79 -0.60 -1.16 -14.30
C SER A 79 -1.92 -1.72 -14.82
N GLU A 80 -2.15 -1.59 -16.13
CA GLU A 80 -3.28 -2.23 -16.82
C GLU A 80 -3.25 -3.77 -16.68
N GLY A 81 -2.08 -4.42 -16.68
CA GLY A 81 -1.98 -5.87 -16.48
C GLY A 81 -2.43 -6.32 -15.10
N MET A 82 -2.13 -5.53 -14.06
CA MET A 82 -2.63 -5.77 -12.71
C MET A 82 -4.14 -5.55 -12.61
N ILE A 83 -4.64 -4.43 -13.14
CA ILE A 83 -6.06 -4.07 -13.10
C ILE A 83 -6.92 -5.05 -13.91
N SER A 84 -6.49 -5.43 -15.11
CA SER A 84 -7.19 -6.45 -15.91
C SER A 84 -7.27 -7.80 -15.20
N THR A 85 -6.18 -8.23 -14.54
CA THR A 85 -6.18 -9.43 -13.70
C THR A 85 -7.11 -9.28 -12.51
N ALA A 86 -7.09 -8.13 -11.82
CA ALA A 86 -7.96 -7.85 -10.68
C ALA A 86 -9.44 -7.94 -11.07
N ARG A 87 -9.81 -7.36 -12.21
CA ARG A 87 -11.16 -7.43 -12.80
C ARG A 87 -11.55 -8.86 -13.16
N SER A 88 -10.64 -9.67 -13.73
CA SER A 88 -10.97 -11.03 -14.14
C SER A 88 -11.20 -11.99 -12.99
N ILE A 89 -10.56 -11.78 -11.84
CA ILE A 89 -10.64 -12.69 -10.69
C ILE A 89 -11.67 -12.25 -9.63
N THR A 90 -12.17 -11.02 -9.71
CA THR A 90 -13.09 -10.49 -8.69
C THR A 90 -14.53 -10.70 -9.08
N THR A 91 -15.32 -11.23 -8.15
CA THR A 91 -16.78 -11.43 -8.30
C THR A 91 -17.62 -10.49 -7.43
N LEU A 92 -16.98 -9.59 -6.69
CA LEU A 92 -17.64 -8.66 -5.78
C LEU A 92 -18.20 -7.45 -6.55
N GLU A 93 -19.51 -7.24 -6.45
CA GLU A 93 -20.21 -6.16 -7.17
C GLU A 93 -19.90 -4.75 -6.63
N ASN A 94 -19.48 -4.65 -5.36
CA ASN A 94 -19.14 -3.37 -4.73
C ASN A 94 -17.68 -2.94 -4.97
N VAL A 95 -16.91 -3.68 -5.78
CA VAL A 95 -15.51 -3.40 -6.07
C VAL A 95 -15.34 -2.84 -7.49
N LYS A 96 -14.58 -1.76 -7.62
CA LYS A 96 -14.20 -1.15 -8.91
C LYS A 96 -12.69 -1.10 -9.00
N PHE A 97 -12.12 -1.71 -10.03
CA PHE A 97 -10.69 -1.61 -10.31
C PHE A 97 -10.46 -0.65 -11.45
N GLU A 98 -9.58 0.32 -11.25
CA GLU A 98 -9.29 1.37 -12.22
C GLU A 98 -7.79 1.64 -12.33
N VAL A 99 -7.34 1.98 -13.54
CA VAL A 99 -5.95 2.40 -13.75
C VAL A 99 -5.78 3.82 -13.26
N SER A 100 -5.05 3.99 -12.15
CA SER A 100 -4.76 5.28 -11.54
C SER A 100 -3.54 5.15 -10.63
N SER A 101 -2.72 6.20 -10.58
CA SER A 101 -1.53 6.24 -9.74
C SER A 101 -1.85 6.70 -8.31
N ALA A 102 -0.90 6.53 -7.40
CA ALA A 102 -1.03 7.01 -6.03
C ALA A 102 -1.05 8.54 -5.92
N GLU A 103 -0.48 9.23 -6.89
CA GLU A 103 -0.44 10.68 -6.94
C GLU A 103 -1.76 11.28 -7.47
N SER A 104 -2.58 10.48 -8.17
CA SER A 104 -3.88 10.92 -8.70
C SER A 104 -5.06 10.43 -7.84
N LEU A 105 -4.97 9.27 -7.20
CA LEU A 105 -6.03 8.64 -6.38
C LEU A 105 -7.43 8.71 -7.03
N GLY A 106 -7.50 8.44 -8.32
CA GLY A 106 -8.74 8.41 -9.07
C GLY A 106 -9.32 9.77 -9.48
N SER A 107 -8.63 10.88 -9.20
CA SER A 107 -9.08 12.22 -9.63
C SER A 107 -9.07 12.44 -11.14
N GLU A 108 -8.26 11.69 -11.87
CA GLU A 108 -8.11 11.79 -13.34
C GLU A 108 -8.93 10.74 -14.11
N LEU A 109 -9.76 9.94 -13.41
CA LEU A 109 -10.61 8.95 -14.05
C LEU A 109 -11.71 9.61 -14.89
N ALA A 110 -12.26 8.87 -15.85
CA ALA A 110 -13.42 9.34 -16.62
C ALA A 110 -14.62 9.70 -15.72
N ASN A 111 -14.77 8.98 -14.61
CA ASN A 111 -15.64 9.35 -13.50
C ASN A 111 -14.77 9.57 -12.25
N PRO A 112 -14.31 10.80 -11.99
CA PRO A 112 -13.40 11.08 -10.88
C PRO A 112 -13.98 10.68 -9.53
N ILE A 113 -13.12 10.19 -8.64
CA ILE A 113 -13.48 10.02 -7.23
C ILE A 113 -13.55 11.42 -6.60
N PRO A 114 -14.68 11.83 -6.01
CA PRO A 114 -14.82 13.18 -5.45
C PRO A 114 -13.92 13.42 -4.24
N ASP A 115 -13.49 14.66 -4.05
CA ASP A 115 -12.83 15.09 -2.81
C ASP A 115 -13.76 14.92 -1.60
N GLY A 116 -13.18 14.65 -0.43
CA GLY A 116 -13.91 14.46 0.82
C GLY A 116 -14.90 13.29 0.82
N SER A 117 -14.74 12.32 -0.09
CA SER A 117 -15.70 11.22 -0.25
C SER A 117 -15.21 9.87 0.29
N VAL A 118 -13.91 9.71 0.53
CA VAL A 118 -13.28 8.44 0.92
C VAL A 118 -13.09 8.37 2.43
N ASP A 119 -13.40 7.22 3.02
CA ASP A 119 -13.24 6.96 4.46
C ASP A 119 -11.85 6.40 4.78
N VAL A 120 -11.37 5.45 3.97
CA VAL A 120 -10.10 4.76 4.19
C VAL A 120 -9.29 4.69 2.89
N ILE A 121 -8.00 5.00 2.98
CA ILE A 121 -7.00 4.72 1.95
C ILE A 121 -6.05 3.64 2.49
N THR A 122 -5.88 2.55 1.76
CA THR A 122 -4.89 1.50 2.05
C THR A 122 -3.81 1.42 1.00
N GLY A 123 -2.58 1.09 1.41
CA GLY A 123 -1.46 0.83 0.50
C GLY A 123 -0.68 -0.40 0.95
N ALA A 124 -0.87 -1.51 0.24
CA ALA A 124 -0.34 -2.82 0.57
C ALA A 124 1.00 -3.11 -0.13
N THR A 125 2.11 -2.99 0.57
CA THR A 125 3.47 -3.26 0.03
C THR A 125 3.80 -2.43 -1.22
N CYS A 126 3.37 -1.17 -1.27
CA CYS A 126 3.48 -0.33 -2.47
C CYS A 126 3.99 1.10 -2.20
N ALA A 127 3.95 1.59 -0.96
CA ALA A 127 4.23 3.00 -0.65
C ALA A 127 5.65 3.47 -1.04
N HIS A 128 6.63 2.55 -1.02
CA HIS A 128 7.99 2.80 -1.51
C HIS A 128 8.10 3.18 -2.99
N TRP A 129 7.03 3.02 -3.78
CA TRP A 129 6.98 3.45 -5.18
C TRP A 129 6.41 4.85 -5.37
N PHE A 130 5.82 5.45 -4.34
CA PHE A 130 5.03 6.67 -4.48
C PHE A 130 5.91 7.92 -4.48
N ASP A 131 5.48 8.95 -5.21
CA ASP A 131 5.84 10.32 -4.87
C ASP A 131 5.07 10.72 -3.59
N MET A 132 5.71 10.54 -2.43
CA MET A 132 5.07 10.74 -1.12
C MET A 132 4.51 12.17 -0.94
N PRO A 133 5.21 13.26 -1.31
CA PRO A 133 4.62 14.60 -1.30
C PRO A 133 3.29 14.69 -2.04
N ARG A 134 3.25 14.23 -3.30
CA ARG A 134 2.03 14.29 -4.12
C ARG A 134 0.94 13.36 -3.62
N PHE A 135 1.30 12.16 -3.17
CA PHE A 135 0.37 11.23 -2.54
C PHE A 135 -0.30 11.84 -1.32
N TRP A 136 0.46 12.45 -0.41
CA TRP A 136 -0.11 13.06 0.81
C TRP A 136 -1.01 14.26 0.50
N GLU A 137 -0.63 15.11 -0.45
CA GLU A 137 -1.49 16.22 -0.92
C GLU A 137 -2.82 15.70 -1.47
N GLN A 138 -2.78 14.65 -2.29
CA GLN A 138 -3.99 14.10 -2.89
C GLN A 138 -4.82 13.32 -1.87
N ALA A 139 -4.20 12.54 -1.00
CA ALA A 139 -4.88 11.83 0.09
C ALA A 139 -5.62 12.79 1.02
N ALA A 140 -5.02 13.95 1.32
CA ALA A 140 -5.65 15.00 2.13
C ALA A 140 -6.91 15.60 1.48
N LYS A 141 -6.99 15.67 0.14
CA LYS A 141 -8.18 16.14 -0.58
C LYS A 141 -9.25 15.06 -0.67
N THR A 142 -8.83 13.83 -0.96
CA THR A 142 -9.73 12.71 -1.24
C THR A 142 -10.41 12.18 0.02
N LEU A 143 -9.71 12.16 1.16
CA LEU A 143 -10.29 11.72 2.43
C LEU A 143 -11.28 12.73 2.99
N ARG A 144 -12.37 12.23 3.56
CA ARG A 144 -13.25 13.02 4.41
C ARG A 144 -12.58 13.31 5.77
N PRO A 145 -13.04 14.33 6.52
CA PRO A 145 -12.61 14.53 7.90
C PRO A 145 -12.79 13.26 8.74
N GLY A 146 -11.75 12.87 9.49
CA GLY A 146 -11.73 11.61 10.26
C GLY A 146 -11.37 10.37 9.43
N GLY A 147 -11.02 10.53 8.16
CA GLY A 147 -10.55 9.45 7.30
C GLY A 147 -9.20 8.87 7.75
N THR A 148 -8.89 7.66 7.28
CA THR A 148 -7.68 6.92 7.68
C THR A 148 -6.81 6.59 6.47
N VAL A 149 -5.48 6.75 6.62
CA VAL A 149 -4.49 6.16 5.71
C VAL A 149 -3.79 5.02 6.43
N ALA A 150 -3.76 3.83 5.84
CA ALA A 150 -3.03 2.68 6.34
C ALA A 150 -2.06 2.15 5.28
N LEU A 151 -0.76 2.30 5.53
CA LEU A 151 0.31 1.81 4.66
C LEU A 151 1.07 0.70 5.39
N TRP A 152 1.33 -0.42 4.72
CA TRP A 152 2.11 -1.50 5.32
C TRP A 152 3.07 -2.12 4.32
N THR A 153 4.08 -2.79 4.87
CA THR A 153 5.00 -3.63 4.11
C THR A 153 5.37 -4.87 4.91
N ALA A 154 6.04 -5.81 4.27
CA ALA A 154 6.73 -6.91 4.91
C ALA A 154 8.06 -7.10 4.19
N ALA A 155 9.11 -7.33 4.95
CA ALA A 155 10.46 -7.56 4.43
C ALA A 155 11.15 -8.66 5.21
N SER A 156 12.09 -9.32 4.51
CA SER A 156 12.91 -10.42 4.99
C SER A 156 12.10 -11.61 5.52
N VAL A 157 12.66 -12.82 5.37
CA VAL A 157 12.02 -14.02 5.94
C VAL A 157 12.50 -14.17 7.37
N ARG A 158 11.57 -14.29 8.32
CA ARG A 158 11.90 -14.59 9.71
C ARG A 158 11.60 -16.05 10.03
N VAL A 159 12.54 -16.71 10.67
CA VAL A 159 12.40 -18.09 11.10
C VAL A 159 11.66 -18.12 12.42
N ASP A 160 10.57 -18.88 12.49
CA ASP A 160 9.78 -19.02 13.71
C ASP A 160 10.63 -19.68 14.81
N PRO A 161 10.63 -19.17 16.06
CA PRO A 161 11.41 -19.75 17.15
C PRO A 161 11.10 -21.22 17.48
N SER A 162 9.93 -21.73 17.07
CA SER A 162 9.56 -23.14 17.21
C SER A 162 10.29 -24.07 16.23
N MET A 163 10.94 -23.55 15.19
CA MET A 163 11.71 -24.35 14.25
C MET A 163 13.03 -24.83 14.89
N PRO A 164 13.39 -26.13 14.77
CA PRO A 164 14.70 -26.60 15.18
C PRO A 164 15.82 -25.82 14.50
N ALA A 165 16.82 -25.40 15.28
CA ALA A 165 17.95 -24.58 14.83
C ALA A 165 17.56 -23.23 14.20
N HIS A 166 16.42 -22.64 14.59
CA HIS A 166 15.94 -21.37 14.02
C HIS A 166 16.98 -20.25 14.04
N GLU A 167 17.80 -20.12 15.10
CA GLU A 167 18.85 -19.10 15.18
C GLU A 167 19.91 -19.29 14.10
N ALA A 168 20.35 -20.53 13.86
CA ALA A 168 21.35 -20.82 12.83
C ALA A 168 20.78 -20.58 11.42
N VAL A 169 19.52 -20.98 11.18
CA VAL A 169 18.85 -20.72 9.89
C VAL A 169 18.63 -19.22 9.69
N GLN A 170 18.22 -18.50 10.75
CA GLN A 170 18.07 -17.05 10.71
C GLN A 170 19.40 -16.37 10.40
N GLY A 171 20.50 -16.80 11.02
CA GLY A 171 21.84 -16.26 10.72
C GLY A 171 22.22 -16.41 9.24
N VAL A 172 21.92 -17.55 8.60
CA VAL A 172 22.15 -17.73 7.15
C VAL A 172 21.28 -16.80 6.31
N ILE A 173 20.02 -16.59 6.71
CA ILE A 173 19.14 -15.65 6.02
C ILE A 173 19.69 -14.22 6.16
N ASP A 174 20.08 -13.83 7.36
CA ASP A 174 20.64 -12.50 7.66
C ASP A 174 21.95 -12.26 6.88
N ASP A 175 22.83 -13.27 6.79
CA ASP A 175 24.06 -13.21 6.00
C ASP A 175 23.78 -13.01 4.50
N LEU A 176 22.79 -13.73 3.95
CA LEU A 176 22.37 -13.55 2.56
C LEU A 176 21.82 -12.12 2.34
N ASP A 177 21.00 -11.66 3.27
CA ASP A 177 20.38 -10.34 3.27
C ASP A 177 21.45 -9.23 3.29
N ASN A 178 22.53 -9.40 4.04
CA ASN A 178 23.69 -8.50 4.05
C ASN A 178 24.49 -8.59 2.74
N LEU A 179 24.70 -9.80 2.22
CA LEU A 179 25.45 -10.02 0.98
C LEU A 179 24.83 -9.30 -0.23
N VAL A 180 23.50 -9.21 -0.28
CA VAL A 180 22.79 -8.58 -1.41
C VAL A 180 22.53 -7.09 -1.22
N GLU A 181 22.89 -6.50 -0.07
CA GLU A 181 22.57 -5.11 0.27
C GLU A 181 23.10 -4.09 -0.75
N ASP A 182 24.35 -4.26 -1.20
CA ASP A 182 25.00 -3.37 -2.17
C ASP A 182 24.30 -3.35 -3.55
N TYR A 183 23.45 -4.35 -3.84
CA TYR A 183 22.69 -4.45 -5.09
C TYR A 183 21.27 -3.88 -4.97
N MET A 184 20.89 -3.40 -3.79
CA MET A 184 19.53 -2.92 -3.52
C MET A 184 19.31 -1.51 -4.05
N LEU A 185 18.12 -1.30 -4.60
CA LEU A 185 17.64 0.03 -4.93
C LEU A 185 17.04 0.71 -3.69
N PRO A 186 16.91 2.05 -3.68
CA PRO A 186 16.36 2.78 -2.54
C PRO A 186 15.00 2.25 -2.04
N GLY A 187 14.12 1.82 -2.95
CA GLY A 187 12.83 1.22 -2.59
C GLY A 187 12.97 -0.11 -1.84
N ASN A 188 13.97 -0.94 -2.18
CA ASN A 188 14.24 -2.19 -1.46
C ASN A 188 14.70 -1.90 -0.03
N LEU A 189 15.61 -0.94 0.15
CA LEU A 189 16.11 -0.53 1.45
C LEU A 189 14.98 0.02 2.34
N MET A 190 14.08 0.81 1.76
CA MET A 190 12.91 1.33 2.48
C MET A 190 11.96 0.22 2.95
N VAL A 191 11.75 -0.81 2.13
CA VAL A 191 10.96 -1.99 2.52
C VAL A 191 11.66 -2.77 3.62
N ARG A 192 12.98 -2.99 3.54
CA ARG A 192 13.77 -3.69 4.58
C ARG A 192 13.81 -2.96 5.91
N ASP A 193 13.82 -1.63 5.88
CA ASP A 193 13.62 -0.78 7.05
C ASP A 193 12.17 -0.77 7.56
N LEU A 194 11.28 -1.59 6.98
CA LEU A 194 9.86 -1.69 7.34
C LEU A 194 9.17 -0.31 7.37
N TYR A 195 9.51 0.56 6.43
CA TYR A 195 8.98 1.92 6.33
C TYR A 195 9.22 2.78 7.59
N ARG A 196 10.28 2.56 8.40
CA ARG A 196 10.62 3.51 9.49
C ARG A 196 11.02 4.88 8.92
N GLY A 197 11.76 4.89 7.80
CA GLY A 197 12.15 6.11 7.08
C GLY A 197 11.16 6.60 6.02
N LEU A 198 9.93 6.08 5.94
CA LEU A 198 8.95 6.54 4.95
C LEU A 198 8.54 7.99 5.24
N LEU A 199 8.52 8.84 4.22
CA LEU A 199 8.10 10.24 4.37
C LEU A 199 6.62 10.32 4.75
N LEU A 200 6.34 10.87 5.92
CA LEU A 200 5.00 11.14 6.44
C LEU A 200 4.62 12.59 6.17
N SER A 201 3.32 12.89 6.15
CA SER A 201 2.76 14.20 5.81
C SER A 201 3.40 15.38 6.57
N TRP A 202 3.69 15.22 7.86
CA TRP A 202 4.33 16.24 8.72
C TRP A 202 5.86 16.29 8.62
N THR A 203 6.49 15.32 7.96
CA THR A 203 7.95 15.30 7.71
C THR A 203 8.34 15.91 6.37
N LEU A 204 7.34 16.26 5.53
CA LEU A 204 7.54 16.91 4.24
C LEU A 204 7.93 18.39 4.40
N ASP A 205 8.50 18.96 3.35
CA ASP A 205 8.79 20.39 3.23
C ASP A 205 8.20 20.95 1.91
N PRO A 206 7.06 21.69 1.96
CA PRO A 206 6.26 22.00 3.15
C PRO A 206 5.43 20.80 3.65
N PRO A 207 5.05 20.78 4.94
CA PRO A 207 4.21 19.72 5.49
C PRO A 207 2.75 19.82 5.02
N VAL A 208 2.08 18.66 4.92
CA VAL A 208 0.63 18.56 4.67
C VAL A 208 -0.10 18.50 6.02
N SER A 209 -0.65 19.62 6.46
CA SER A 209 -1.20 19.80 7.82
C SER A 209 -2.55 19.12 8.09
N THR A 210 -3.19 18.51 7.09
CA THR A 210 -4.47 17.82 7.23
C THR A 210 -4.40 16.60 8.15
N PHE A 211 -3.22 15.99 8.27
CA PHE A 211 -3.00 14.80 9.10
C PHE A 211 -2.34 15.19 10.42
N ASP A 212 -2.98 14.80 11.53
CA ASP A 212 -2.46 15.01 12.87
C ASP A 212 -1.38 13.97 13.22
N GLN A 213 -0.18 14.44 13.56
CA GLN A 213 0.93 13.58 13.98
C GLN A 213 0.58 12.79 15.25
N ASP A 214 -0.21 13.35 16.16
CA ASP A 214 -0.54 12.71 17.44
C ASP A 214 -1.51 11.53 17.26
N SER A 215 -2.20 11.46 16.12
CA SER A 215 -3.07 10.35 15.75
C SER A 215 -2.34 9.18 15.07
N PHE A 216 -1.04 9.33 14.79
CA PHE A 216 -0.23 8.30 14.14
C PHE A 216 -0.01 7.08 15.02
N VAL A 217 -0.28 5.89 14.47
CA VAL A 217 0.02 4.62 15.12
C VAL A 217 0.91 3.77 14.23
N ARG A 218 2.03 3.31 14.78
CA ARG A 218 2.91 2.32 14.17
C ARG A 218 2.75 0.99 14.89
N LYS A 219 2.49 -0.09 14.14
CA LYS A 219 2.47 -1.46 14.65
C LYS A 219 3.58 -2.27 13.97
N GLU A 220 4.39 -2.94 14.78
CA GLU A 220 5.40 -3.89 14.33
C GLU A 220 4.97 -5.27 14.84
N CYS A 221 4.95 -6.24 13.94
CA CYS A 221 4.48 -7.61 14.20
C CYS A 221 5.67 -8.53 14.44
#